data_AF-A0A951MZ66-F1
#
_entry.id   AF-A0A951MZ66-F1
#
_cell.length_a   1.000
_cell.length_b   1.000
_cell.length_c   1.000
_cell.angle_alpha   90.00
_cell.angle_beta   90.00
_cell.angle_gamma   90.00
#
_symmetry.space_group_name_H-M   'P 1'
#
loop_
_entity.id
_entity.type
_entity.pdbx_description
1 polymer ?
#
loop_
_entity_poly.entity_id
_entity_poly.type
_entity_poly.pdbx_seq_one_letter_code
_entity_poly.pdbx_strand_id
1 'polypeptide(L)' 'AHIHEGAVGESGPPVVPLDPPSAEGAVDGCAPAEAELLQRMAANPGGFYVNVHNDEFPEGALRGQLG' A
#
# COMPACT_ATOMS: atom_id res chain seq x y z
N ALA A 1 -1.10 -4.73 6.39
CA ALA A 1 -1.17 -3.53 5.53
C ALA A 1 -0.70 -3.93 4.14
N HIS A 2 -1.11 -3.23 3.10
CA HIS A 2 -0.75 -3.59 1.72
C HIS A 2 -0.54 -2.36 0.85
N ILE A 3 0.26 -2.51 -0.19
CA ILE A 3 0.19 -1.64 -1.37
C ILE A 3 -0.81 -2.26 -2.35
N HIS A 4 -1.67 -1.44 -2.91
CA HIS A 4 -2.65 -1.80 -3.92
C HIS A 4 -2.39 -1.04 -5.23
N GLU A 5 -2.80 -1.62 -6.35
CA GLU A 5 -2.79 -0.98 -7.67
C GLU A 5 -4.18 -0.39 -7.95
N GLY A 6 -4.30 0.94 -7.90
CA GLY A 6 -5.54 1.68 -8.13
C GLY A 6 -5.34 3.19 -8.07
N ALA A 7 -5.99 3.91 -9.00
CA ALA A 7 -5.98 5.37 -9.05
C ALA A 7 -6.76 5.99 -7.87
N VAL A 8 -6.65 7.31 -7.70
CA VAL A 8 -7.40 8.06 -6.68
C VAL A 8 -8.90 7.78 -6.80
N GLY A 9 -9.52 7.33 -5.70
CA GLY A 9 -10.95 7.01 -5.66
C GLY A 9 -11.32 5.62 -6.17
N GLU A 10 -10.37 4.88 -6.73
CA GLU A 10 -10.59 3.50 -7.19
C GLU A 10 -9.91 2.50 -6.25
N SER A 11 -10.60 1.38 -6.00
CA SER A 11 -10.06 0.24 -5.25
C SER A 11 -9.48 -0.78 -6.22
N GLY A 12 -8.36 -1.39 -5.85
CA GLY A 12 -7.75 -2.46 -6.64
C GLY A 12 -7.13 -3.56 -5.79
N PRO A 13 -6.58 -4.61 -6.40
CA PRO A 13 -6.03 -5.75 -5.67
C PRO A 13 -4.77 -5.37 -4.88
N PRO A 14 -4.50 -6.03 -3.74
CA PRO A 14 -3.22 -5.89 -3.05
C PRO A 14 -2.11 -6.52 -3.91
N VAL A 15 -1.00 -5.79 -4.07
CA VAL A 15 0.15 -6.18 -4.89
C VAL A 15 1.44 -6.35 -4.08
N VAL A 16 1.55 -5.70 -2.92
CA VAL A 16 2.69 -5.89 -2.00
C VAL A 16 2.18 -5.99 -0.55
N PRO A 17 2.46 -7.09 0.17
CA PRO A 17 2.23 -7.16 1.61
C PRO A 17 3.25 -6.30 2.37
N LEU A 18 2.77 -5.55 3.35
CA LEU A 18 3.58 -4.73 4.24
C LEU A 18 3.30 -5.08 5.70
N ASP A 19 4.33 -4.96 6.53
CA ASP A 19 4.15 -4.97 7.97
C ASP A 19 3.26 -3.78 8.39
N PRO A 20 2.26 -3.99 9.26
CA PRO A 20 1.47 -2.90 9.79
C PRO A 20 2.31 -2.01 10.72
N PRO A 21 1.94 -0.73 10.90
CA PRO A 21 2.54 0.14 11.90
C PRO A 21 2.48 -0.49 13.29
N SER A 22 3.55 -0.27 14.05
CA SER A 22 3.62 -0.59 15.48
C SER A 22 2.62 0.24 16.30
N ALA A 23 2.51 -0.04 17.60
CA ALA A 23 1.65 0.73 18.50
C ALA A 23 2.06 2.22 18.58
N GLU A 24 3.31 2.52 18.25
CA GLU A 24 3.87 3.86 18.14
C GLU A 24 3.44 4.59 16.85
N GLY A 25 2.68 3.92 15.96
CA GLY A 25 2.13 4.50 14.74
C GLY A 25 3.13 4.59 13.58
N ALA A 26 4.32 3.99 13.73
CA ALA A 26 5.36 3.98 12.72
C ALA A 26 5.76 2.55 12.34
N VAL A 27 6.16 2.37 11.08
CA VAL A 27 6.83 1.18 10.55
C VAL A 27 7.89 1.63 9.56
N ASP A 28 9.03 0.96 9.59
CA ASP A 28 10.11 1.09 8.62
C ASP A 28 10.56 -0.32 8.24
N GLY A 29 10.86 -0.53 6.97
CA GLY A 29 11.21 -1.83 6.44
C GLY A 29 11.14 -1.90 4.92
N CYS A 30 11.56 -3.04 4.39
CA CYS A 30 11.47 -3.35 2.96
C CYS A 30 10.67 -4.63 2.78
N ALA A 31 9.78 -4.63 1.80
CA ALA A 31 9.09 -5.83 1.33
C ALA A 31 9.62 -6.24 -0.04
N PRO A 32 9.77 -7.55 -0.32
CA PRO A 32 10.11 -8.01 -1.65
C PRO A 32 8.95 -7.75 -2.62
N ALA A 33 9.27 -7.39 -3.85
CA ALA A 33 8.33 -7.23 -4.94
C ALA A 33 9.00 -7.59 -6.28
N GLU A 34 8.21 -7.96 -7.27
CA GLU A 34 8.73 -8.26 -8.60
C GLU A 34 9.28 -6.99 -9.28
N ALA A 35 10.36 -7.13 -10.03
CA ALA A 35 11.02 -5.99 -10.68
C ALA A 35 10.09 -5.22 -11.63
N GLU A 36 9.21 -5.92 -12.34
CA GLU A 36 8.24 -5.28 -13.25
C GLU A 36 7.20 -4.45 -12.47
N LEU A 37 6.71 -4.97 -11.34
CA LEU A 37 5.80 -4.24 -10.46
C LEU A 37 6.46 -2.96 -9.94
N LEU A 38 7.70 -3.05 -9.47
CA LEU A 38 8.47 -1.88 -9.00
C LEU A 38 8.65 -0.84 -10.12
N GLN A 39 8.90 -1.27 -11.37
CA GLN A 39 8.99 -0.36 -12.51
C GLN A 39 7.67 0.34 -12.79
N ARG A 40 6.52 -0.36 -12.73
CA ARG A 40 5.19 0.26 -12.90
C ARG A 40 4.89 1.27 -11.80
N MET A 41 5.21 0.91 -10.55
CA MET A 41 5.04 1.81 -9.39
C MET A 41 5.89 3.08 -9.51
N ALA A 42 7.15 2.94 -9.94
CA ALA A 42 8.02 4.09 -10.16
C ALA A 42 7.56 4.97 -11.33
N ALA A 43 7.01 4.37 -12.40
CA ALA A 43 6.53 5.08 -13.57
C ALA A 43 5.19 5.82 -13.33
N ASN A 44 4.33 5.28 -12.47
CA ASN A 44 3.02 5.87 -12.14
C ASN A 44 2.68 5.70 -10.65
N PRO A 45 3.34 6.43 -9.73
CA PRO A 45 3.11 6.26 -8.30
C PRO A 45 1.67 6.62 -7.88
N GLY A 46 1.03 7.59 -8.55
CA GLY A 46 -0.36 7.96 -8.31
C GLY A 46 -1.37 6.86 -8.67
N GLY A 47 -0.96 5.84 -9.42
CA GLY A 47 -1.73 4.62 -9.70
C GLY A 47 -1.63 3.56 -8.61
N PHE A 48 -0.92 3.81 -7.52
CA PHE A 48 -0.76 2.88 -6.39
C PHE A 48 -1.02 3.58 -5.06
N TYR A 49 -1.41 2.80 -4.06
CA TYR A 49 -1.67 3.33 -2.73
C TYR A 49 -1.34 2.35 -1.61
N VAL A 50 -0.91 2.88 -0.48
CA VAL A 50 -0.83 2.14 0.78
C VAL A 50 -2.22 2.13 1.41
N ASN A 51 -2.66 0.95 1.81
CA ASN A 51 -3.82 0.74 2.67
C ASN A 51 -3.37 0.14 4.00
N VAL A 52 -3.62 0.86 5.08
CA VAL A 52 -3.43 0.37 6.45
C VAL A 52 -4.79 0.00 7.00
N HIS A 53 -4.94 -1.22 7.49
CA HIS A 53 -6.18 -1.76 8.05
C HIS A 53 -5.90 -2.35 9.44
N ASN A 54 -6.95 -2.49 10.24
CA ASN A 54 -6.93 -3.14 11.55
C ASN A 54 -8.24 -3.93 11.74
N ASP A 55 -8.45 -4.52 12.91
CA ASP A 55 -9.63 -5.35 13.16
C ASP A 55 -10.96 -4.55 13.13
N GLU A 56 -10.92 -3.26 13.45
CA GLU A 56 -12.10 -2.37 13.41
C GLU A 56 -12.41 -1.90 11.98
N PHE A 57 -11.38 -1.69 11.16
CA PHE A 57 -11.47 -1.24 9.78
C PHE A 57 -10.78 -2.25 8.83
N PRO A 58 -11.38 -3.43 8.61
CA PRO A 58 -10.75 -4.51 7.84
C PRO A 58 -10.57 -4.15 6.35
N GLU A 59 -11.40 -3.24 5.83
CA GLU A 59 -11.29 -2.74 4.44
C GLU A 59 -10.29 -1.56 4.30
N GLY A 60 -9.75 -1.08 5.42
CA GLY A 60 -8.83 0.06 5.45
C GLY A 60 -9.23 1.13 6.45
N ALA A 61 -8.36 1.38 7.43
CA ALA A 61 -8.45 2.54 8.31
C ALA A 61 -7.91 3.80 7.62
N LEU A 62 -6.85 3.66 6.82
CA LEU A 62 -6.15 4.77 6.17
C LEU A 62 -5.70 4.40 4.75
N ARG A 63 -5.71 5.41 3.87
CA ARG A 63 -5.22 5.34 2.48
C ARG A 63 -4.28 6.51 2.17
N GLY A 64 -3.17 6.22 1.50
CA GLY A 64 -2.28 7.24 0.92
C GLY A 64 -1.77 6.80 -0.45
N GLN A 65 -1.93 7.65 -1.48
CA GLN A 65 -1.28 7.42 -2.78
C GLN A 65 0.24 7.58 -2.65
N LEU A 66 1.00 6.93 -3.54
CA LEU A 66 2.46 7.01 -3.51
C LEU A 66 3.04 8.27 -4.18
N GLY A 67 2.22 9.15 -4.77
CA GLY A 67 2.64 10.31 -5.56
C GLY A 67 1.93 11.60 -5.20
#